data_AF-A0A3N5ZYH2-F1
#
_entry.id   AF-A0A3N5ZYH2-F1
#
_cell.length_a   1.000
_cell.length_b   1.000
_cell.length_c   1.000
_cell.angle_alpha   90.00
_cell.angle_beta   90.00
_cell.angle_gamma   90.00
#
_symmetry.space_group_name_H-M   'P 1'
#
loop_
_entity.id
_entity.type
_entity.pdbx_description
1 polymer ?
#
loop_
_entity_poly.entity_id
_entity_poly.type
_entity_poly.pdbx_seq_one_letter_code
_entity_poly.pdbx_strand_id
1 'polypeptide(L)'
;AKLGAKPVWGIDNDSVAVKVAEENLLLNKIRKPDFHLAHGNLIDTIDRTFRVITANILSEVILTLLDHVKQVMKEDGILICSGIIVENAEAVITKMKSMGLDVLECREKEKWVAIVACLPRQPLV
;
A
#
# COMPACT_ATOMS: atom_id res chain seq x y z
N ALA A 1 12.80 -2.37 4.40
CA ALA A 1 14.19 -1.96 4.64
C ALA A 1 14.83 -2.60 5.89
N LYS A 2 14.25 -2.47 7.10
CA LYS A 2 14.81 -3.10 8.33
C LYS A 2 14.23 -4.48 8.66
N LEU A 3 12.96 -4.73 8.30
CA LEU A 3 12.31 -6.05 8.43
C LEU A 3 12.66 -7.01 7.26
N GLY A 4 13.81 -6.84 6.61
CA GLY A 4 14.28 -7.71 5.53
C GLY A 4 13.80 -7.35 4.11
N ALA A 5 12.72 -6.59 3.93
CA ALA A 5 12.29 -6.16 2.59
C ALA A 5 13.32 -5.21 1.94
N LYS A 6 13.92 -5.60 0.81
CA LYS A 6 14.85 -4.80 0.01
C LYS A 6 14.83 -5.21 -1.48
N PRO A 7 14.88 -4.26 -2.43
CA PRO A 7 14.72 -2.82 -2.22
C PRO A 7 13.26 -2.47 -1.86
N VAL A 8 13.03 -1.26 -1.33
CA VAL A 8 11.68 -0.72 -1.08
C VAL A 8 11.36 0.42 -2.04
N TRP A 9 10.08 0.62 -2.36
CA TRP A 9 9.61 1.73 -3.18
C TRP A 9 8.68 2.62 -2.36
N GLY A 10 8.82 3.94 -2.51
CA GLY A 10 7.94 4.92 -1.88
C GLY A 10 7.53 5.99 -2.89
N ILE A 11 6.24 6.32 -2.89
CA ILE A 11 5.67 7.36 -3.73
C ILE A 11 4.87 8.29 -2.84
N ASP A 12 5.01 9.59 -3.11
CA ASP A 12 4.15 10.62 -2.54
C ASP A 12 3.88 11.69 -3.59
N ASN A 13 2.71 12.31 -3.55
CA ASN A 13 2.35 13.40 -4.46
C ASN A 13 2.88 14.75 -3.98
N ASP A 14 3.44 14.82 -2.77
CA ASP A 14 4.18 15.95 -2.25
C ASP A 14 5.71 15.69 -2.33
N SER A 15 6.39 16.52 -3.13
CA SER A 15 7.85 16.50 -3.24
C SER A 15 8.58 16.72 -1.90
N VAL A 16 7.98 17.44 -0.96
CA VAL A 16 8.53 17.65 0.39
C VAL A 16 8.50 16.34 1.16
N ALA A 17 7.39 15.58 1.10
CA ALA A 17 7.28 14.28 1.74
C ALA A 17 8.32 13.28 1.19
N VAL A 18 8.55 13.28 -0.12
CA VAL A 18 9.61 12.46 -0.77
C VAL A 18 11.00 12.81 -0.21
N LYS A 19 11.32 14.10 -0.09
CA LYS A 19 12.60 14.54 0.46
C LYS A 19 12.76 14.14 1.94
N VAL A 20 11.72 14.33 2.74
CA VAL A 20 11.72 13.93 4.16
C VAL A 20 11.86 12.41 4.32
N ALA A 21 11.20 11.62 3.46
CA ALA A 21 11.35 10.17 3.45
C ALA A 21 12.79 9.74 3.15
N GLU A 22 13.43 10.38 2.17
CA GLU A 22 14.85 10.14 1.86
C GLU A 22 15.76 10.44 3.06
N GLU A 23 15.62 11.62 3.66
CA GLU A 23 16.40 12.01 4.84
C GLU A 23 16.22 11.01 5.99
N ASN A 24 14.98 10.59 6.25
CA ASN A 24 14.68 9.60 7.29
C ASN A 24 15.29 8.22 6.99
N LEU A 25 15.30 7.77 5.74
CA LEU A 25 15.93 6.52 5.34
C LEU A 25 17.45 6.57 5.55
N LEU A 26 18.08 7.67 5.16
CA LEU A 26 19.52 7.89 5.33
C LEU A 26 19.91 7.97 6.81
N LEU A 27 19.14 8.69 7.64
CA LEU A 27 19.31 8.75 9.10
C LEU A 27 19.23 7.36 9.74
N ASN A 28 18.37 6.49 9.21
CA ASN A 28 18.25 5.09 9.65
C ASN A 28 19.27 4.13 9.02
N LYS A 29 20.31 4.65 8.36
CA LYS A 29 21.39 3.90 7.72
C LYS A 29 20.89 2.94 6.63
N ILE A 30 19.83 3.32 5.92
CA ILE A 30 19.35 2.62 4.73
C ILE A 30 19.96 3.32 3.53
N ARG A 31 20.69 2.57 2.70
CA ARG A 31 21.50 3.15 1.61
C ARG A 31 20.68 3.27 0.33
N LYS A 32 21.07 4.17 -0.57
CA LYS A 32 20.42 4.41 -1.87
C LYS A 32 20.06 3.14 -2.68
N PRO A 33 20.86 2.06 -2.78
CA PRO A 33 20.44 0.86 -3.51
C PRO A 33 19.32 0.06 -2.82
N ASP A 34 19.04 0.32 -1.53
CA ASP A 34 18.01 -0.39 -0.77
C ASP A 34 16.63 0.28 -0.88
N PHE A 35 16.51 1.46 -1.52
CA PHE A 35 15.24 2.16 -1.69
C PHE A 35 15.15 2.95 -3.00
N HIS A 36 13.94 3.11 -3.51
CA HIS A 36 13.61 4.01 -4.62
C HIS A 36 12.45 4.89 -4.17
N LEU A 37 12.60 6.20 -4.35
CA LEU A 37 11.55 7.17 -4.06
C LEU A 37 11.21 7.94 -5.31
N ALA A 38 9.92 8.20 -5.53
CA ALA A 38 9.45 9.00 -6.64
C ALA A 38 8.40 10.00 -6.16
N HIS A 39 8.47 11.22 -6.71
CA HIS A 39 7.36 12.16 -6.66
C HIS A 39 6.35 11.75 -7.75
N GLY A 40 5.12 11.45 -7.36
CA GLY A 40 4.11 10.94 -8.27
C GLY A 40 2.78 10.70 -7.57
N ASN A 41 1.74 10.41 -8.33
CA ASN A 41 0.43 10.13 -7.77
C ASN A 41 0.19 8.62 -7.75
N LEU A 42 -0.21 8.08 -6.59
CA LEU A 42 -0.54 6.67 -6.39
C LEU A 42 0.51 5.71 -6.97
N ILE A 43 0.24 5.12 -8.13
CA ILE A 43 1.09 4.11 -8.78
C ILE A 43 1.59 4.56 -10.16
N ASP A 44 1.39 5.83 -10.53
CA ASP A 44 1.62 6.33 -11.90
C ASP A 44 3.08 6.19 -12.36
N THR A 45 4.02 6.11 -11.43
CA THR A 45 5.47 5.99 -11.69
C THR A 45 5.99 4.57 -11.44
N ILE A 46 5.10 3.60 -11.22
CA ILE A 46 5.44 2.20 -10.97
C ILE A 46 5.23 1.35 -12.22
N ASP A 47 6.30 0.66 -12.64
CA ASP A 47 6.32 -0.27 -13.77
C ASP A 47 6.55 -1.73 -13.33
N ARG A 48 6.35 -2.03 -12.05
CA ARG A 48 6.68 -3.33 -11.45
C ARG A 48 5.66 -3.80 -10.42
N THR A 49 5.74 -5.08 -10.07
CA THR A 49 4.85 -5.70 -9.08
C THR A 49 5.52 -5.96 -7.74
N PHE A 50 4.73 -5.91 -6.67
CA PHE A 50 5.15 -6.07 -5.29
C PHE A 50 4.42 -7.20 -4.59
N ARG A 51 5.14 -7.91 -3.71
CA ARG A 51 4.56 -8.91 -2.82
C ARG A 51 3.91 -8.28 -1.57
N VAL A 52 4.33 -7.07 -1.19
CA VAL A 52 3.72 -6.32 -0.09
C VAL A 52 3.56 -4.88 -0.55
N ILE A 53 2.33 -4.40 -0.50
CA ILE A 53 1.95 -3.02 -0.80
C ILE A 53 1.33 -2.44 0.47
N THR A 54 1.74 -1.24 0.87
CA THR A 54 1.20 -0.57 2.05
C THR A 54 0.78 0.85 1.70
N ALA A 55 -0.41 1.27 2.14
CA ALA A 55 -0.91 2.63 1.95
C ALA A 55 -1.59 3.11 3.24
N ASN A 56 -1.01 4.13 3.88
CA ASN A 56 -1.59 4.77 5.08
C ASN A 56 -1.99 6.20 4.74
N ILE A 57 -3.19 6.36 4.19
CA ILE A 57 -3.70 7.57 3.51
C ILE A 57 -5.23 7.64 3.67
N LEU A 58 -5.84 8.73 3.21
CA LEU A 58 -7.29 8.95 3.32
C LEU A 58 -8.09 7.87 2.58
N SER A 59 -9.26 7.50 3.13
CA SER A 59 -10.16 6.49 2.56
C SER A 59 -10.52 6.77 1.09
N GLU A 60 -10.80 8.01 0.74
CA GLU A 60 -11.15 8.41 -0.64
C GLU A 60 -9.99 8.14 -1.64
N VAL A 61 -8.75 8.38 -1.20
CA VAL A 61 -7.55 8.12 -2.00
C VAL A 61 -7.29 6.62 -2.09
N ILE A 62 -7.60 5.86 -1.03
CA ILE A 62 -7.57 4.39 -1.08
C ILE A 62 -8.56 3.86 -2.10
N LEU A 63 -9.78 4.40 -2.17
CA LEU A 63 -10.79 3.97 -3.15
C LEU A 63 -10.28 4.17 -4.59
N THR A 64 -9.59 5.28 -4.89
CA THR A 64 -8.94 5.52 -6.19
C THR A 64 -7.75 4.58 -6.42
N LEU A 65 -6.93 4.32 -5.39
CA LEU A 65 -5.82 3.36 -5.50
C LEU A 65 -6.32 1.96 -5.88
N LEU A 66 -7.44 1.52 -5.33
CA LEU A 66 -8.00 0.19 -5.56
C LEU A 66 -8.38 -0.07 -7.03
N ASP A 67 -8.64 0.97 -7.83
CA ASP A 67 -8.91 0.84 -9.26
C ASP A 67 -7.69 0.33 -10.05
N HIS A 68 -6.49 0.58 -9.54
CA HIS A 68 -5.25 0.32 -10.26
C HIS A 68 -4.29 -0.64 -9.51
N VAL A 69 -4.46 -0.83 -8.20
CA VAL A 69 -3.49 -1.53 -7.33
C VAL A 69 -3.13 -2.94 -7.78
N LYS A 70 -4.07 -3.66 -8.42
CA LYS A 70 -3.83 -5.02 -8.93
C LYS A 70 -2.73 -5.06 -10.00
N GLN A 71 -2.54 -3.98 -10.76
CA GLN A 71 -1.51 -3.88 -11.81
C GLN A 71 -0.08 -3.95 -11.24
N VAL A 72 0.07 -3.56 -9.98
CA VAL A 72 1.36 -3.51 -9.28
C VAL A 72 1.45 -4.54 -8.16
N MET A 73 0.51 -5.50 -8.12
CA MET A 73 0.45 -6.55 -7.11
C MET A 73 0.89 -7.88 -7.71
N LYS A 74 1.71 -8.64 -6.98
CA LYS A 74 2.01 -10.03 -7.34
C LYS A 74 0.84 -10.94 -6.99
N GLU A 75 0.77 -12.11 -7.65
CA GLU A 75 -0.23 -13.15 -7.36
C GLU A 75 -0.22 -13.60 -5.89
N ASP A 76 0.95 -13.66 -5.26
CA ASP A 76 1.13 -13.99 -3.84
C ASP A 76 1.20 -12.73 -2.95
N GLY A 77 0.75 -11.60 -3.49
CA GLY A 77 0.86 -10.28 -2.87
C GLY A 77 -0.14 -10.04 -1.75
N ILE A 78 0.22 -9.13 -0.85
CA ILE A 78 -0.66 -8.60 0.19
C ILE A 78 -0.71 -7.07 0.07
N LEU A 79 -1.92 -6.53 0.17
CA LEU A 79 -2.21 -5.11 0.29
C LEU A 79 -2.59 -4.81 1.75
N ILE A 80 -1.97 -3.79 2.33
CA ILE A 80 -2.30 -3.28 3.67
C ILE A 80 -2.69 -1.81 3.53
N CYS A 81 -3.95 -1.51 3.79
CA CYS A 81 -4.47 -0.14 3.81
C CYS A 81 -4.73 0.30 5.26
N SER A 82 -4.36 1.53 5.61
CA SER A 82 -4.65 2.16 6.90
C SER A 82 -4.92 3.66 6.71
N GLY A 83 -5.18 4.39 7.79
CA GLY A 83 -5.65 5.78 7.72
C GLY A 83 -7.14 5.88 7.40
N ILE A 84 -7.86 4.77 7.56
CA ILE A 84 -9.30 4.67 7.33
C ILE A 84 -10.02 5.01 8.62
N ILE A 85 -10.91 6.00 8.61
CA ILE A 85 -11.78 6.26 9.76
C ILE A 85 -12.88 5.18 9.78
N VAL A 86 -13.28 4.71 10.97
CA VAL A 86 -14.22 3.57 11.16
C VAL A 86 -15.45 3.68 10.27
N GLU A 87 -16.05 4.86 10.15
CA GLU A 87 -17.26 5.10 9.37
C GLU A 87 -17.08 4.85 7.86
N ASN A 88 -15.83 4.94 7.36
CA ASN A 88 -15.50 4.72 5.96
C ASN A 88 -15.00 3.30 5.67
N ALA A 89 -14.82 2.45 6.69
CA ALA A 89 -14.23 1.13 6.52
C ALA A 89 -15.05 0.24 5.59
N GLU A 90 -16.38 0.25 5.74
CA GLU A 90 -17.26 -0.60 4.93
C GLU A 90 -17.21 -0.24 3.44
N ALA A 91 -17.06 1.05 3.11
CA ALA A 91 -16.92 1.49 1.72
C ALA A 91 -15.63 0.95 1.09
N VAL A 92 -14.52 0.96 1.84
CA VAL A 92 -13.23 0.40 1.39
C VAL A 92 -13.31 -1.11 1.24
N ILE A 93 -13.89 -1.82 2.21
CA ILE A 93 -14.09 -3.28 2.16
C ILE A 93 -14.93 -3.66 0.93
N THR A 94 -16.03 -2.94 0.70
CA THR A 94 -16.94 -3.17 -0.43
C THR A 94 -16.21 -2.96 -1.75
N LYS A 95 -15.39 -1.91 -1.87
CA LYS A 95 -14.59 -1.65 -3.07
C LYS A 95 -13.52 -2.73 -3.28
N MET A 96 -12.83 -3.18 -2.24
CA MET A 96 -11.86 -4.28 -2.34
C MET A 96 -12.52 -5.55 -2.89
N LYS A 97 -13.66 -5.94 -2.32
CA LYS A 97 -14.44 -7.11 -2.76
C LYS A 97 -14.93 -6.97 -4.20
N SER A 98 -15.44 -5.80 -4.60
CA SER A 98 -15.91 -5.59 -5.99
C SER A 98 -14.78 -5.59 -7.01
N MET A 99 -13.56 -5.25 -6.59
CA MET A 99 -12.34 -5.41 -7.38
C MET A 99 -11.79 -6.85 -7.37
N GLY A 100 -12.48 -7.79 -6.70
CA GLY A 100 -12.09 -9.19 -6.61
C GLY A 100 -10.87 -9.41 -5.73
N LEU A 101 -10.70 -8.61 -4.67
CA LEU A 101 -9.73 -8.87 -3.61
C LEU A 101 -10.41 -9.57 -2.44
N ASP A 102 -9.71 -10.52 -1.84
CA ASP A 102 -10.12 -11.17 -0.60
C ASP A 102 -9.63 -10.35 0.59
N VAL A 103 -10.56 -9.90 1.45
CA VAL A 103 -10.22 -9.22 2.70
C VAL A 103 -9.87 -10.28 3.75
N LEU A 104 -8.61 -10.26 4.21
CA LEU A 104 -8.06 -11.24 5.14
C LEU A 104 -8.24 -10.84 6.60
N GLU A 105 -8.06 -9.56 6.90
CA GLU A 105 -8.06 -9.07 8.27
C GLU A 105 -8.45 -7.59 8.31
N CYS A 106 -9.25 -7.23 9.31
CA CYS A 106 -9.53 -5.84 9.68
C CYS A 106 -9.12 -5.64 11.13
N ARG A 107 -8.33 -4.59 11.41
CA ARG A 107 -7.99 -4.19 12.78
C ARG A 107 -8.46 -2.78 13.04
N GLU A 108 -9.26 -2.63 14.09
CA GLU A 108 -9.68 -1.33 14.59
C GLU A 108 -8.82 -0.94 15.79
N LYS A 109 -8.45 0.34 15.84
CA LYS A 109 -7.84 0.98 17.00
C LYS A 109 -8.40 2.38 17.13
N GLU A 110 -9.17 2.61 18.19
CA GLU A 110 -9.87 3.86 18.45
C GLU A 110 -10.76 4.26 17.26
N LYS A 111 -10.40 5.30 16.52
CA LYS A 111 -11.16 5.79 15.36
C LYS A 111 -10.59 5.33 14.02
N TRP A 112 -9.57 4.48 14.03
CA TRP A 112 -8.84 4.09 12.83
C TRP A 112 -8.95 2.60 12.56
N VAL A 113 -9.04 2.26 11.27
CA VAL A 113 -9.08 0.89 10.77
C VAL A 113 -7.89 0.66 9.84
N ALA A 114 -7.28 -0.51 9.97
CA ALA A 114 -6.38 -1.09 8.98
C ALA A 114 -7.02 -2.33 8.38
N ILE A 115 -6.90 -2.51 7.06
CA ILE A 115 -7.47 -3.61 6.30
C ILE A 115 -6.34 -4.30 5.53
N VAL A 116 -6.28 -5.62 5.63
CA VAL A 116 -5.38 -6.49 4.89
C VAL A 116 -6.17 -7.24 3.83
N ALA A 117 -5.71 -7.21 2.59
CA ALA A 117 -6.33 -7.92 1.47
C ALA A 117 -5.30 -8.60 0.57
N CYS A 118 -5.72 -9.61 -0.18
CA CYS A 118 -4.90 -10.28 -1.20
C CYS A 118 -5.70 -10.56 -2.48
N LEU A 119 -5.01 -10.97 -3.54
CA LEU A 119 -5.68 -11.57 -4.70
C LEU A 119 -6.31 -12.92 -4.28
N PRO A 120 -7.43 -13.33 -4.90
CA PRO A 120 -8.07 -14.59 -4.56
C PRO A 120 -7.13 -15.74 -4.88
N ARG A 121 -6.97 -16.67 -3.95
CA ARG A 121 -6.20 -17.88 -4.23
C ARG A 121 -7.04 -18.77 -5.13
N GLN A 122 -6.50 -19.13 -6.29
CA GLN A 122 -7.08 -20.23 -7.06
C GLN A 122 -7.12 -21.47 -6.16
N PRO A 123 -8.26 -22.17 -6.05
CA PRO A 123 -8.29 -23.44 -5.36
C PRO A 123 -7.27 -24.38 -6.01
N LEU A 124 -6.45 -25.04 -5.19
CA LEU A 124 -5.57 -26.10 -5.65
C LEU A 124 -6.45 -27.16 -6.30
N VAL A 125 -6.29 -27.33 -7.62
CA VAL A 125 -6.98 -28.35 -8.43
C VAL A 125 -6.43 -29.73 -8.09
#